data_AF-A0A936W4T5-F1
#
_entry.id   AF-A0A936W4T5-F1
#
_cell.length_a   1.000
_cell.length_b   1.000
_cell.length_c   1.000
_cell.angle_alpha   90.00
_cell.angle_beta   90.00
_cell.angle_gamma   90.00
#
_symmetry.space_group_name_H-M   'P 1'
#
loop_
_entity.id
_entity.type
_entity.pdbx_description
1 polymer ?
#
loop_
_entity_poly.entity_id
_entity_poly.type
_entity_poly.pdbx_seq_one_letter_code
_entity_poly.pdbx_strand_id
1 'polypeptide(L)'
;MPRVTHCTEDENWGKPGYSKKVFVAKSVSQPGGFASVDKVIDRIENTYWKIEVSDFQAWMLGFSKFTGEWRTTELEPNKILIEYTYTLHSDIALLYPLNWLFTKTFWKTYMKRVLENVRQLTINEEPYLYR
;
A
#
# COMPACT_ATOMS: atom_id res chain seq x y z
N MET A 1 -11.96 0.78 2.25
CA MET A 1 -11.35 -0.49 1.83
C MET A 1 -11.60 -1.53 2.91
N PRO A 2 -11.89 -2.79 2.53
CA PRO A 2 -12.06 -3.87 3.48
C PRO A 2 -10.76 -4.13 4.27
N ARG A 3 -10.91 -4.66 5.49
CA ARG A 3 -9.77 -5.05 6.33
C ARG A 3 -9.03 -6.24 5.69
N VAL A 4 -7.70 -6.18 5.68
CA VAL A 4 -6.83 -7.32 5.34
C VAL A 4 -6.99 -8.40 6.42
N THR A 5 -7.23 -9.64 6.00
CA THR A 5 -7.40 -10.78 6.91
C THR A 5 -6.14 -11.61 7.01
N HIS A 6 -5.49 -11.88 5.89
CA HIS A 6 -4.23 -12.63 5.81
C HIS A 6 -3.54 -12.37 4.47
N CYS A 7 -2.30 -12.83 4.37
CA CYS A 7 -1.55 -12.91 3.12
C CYS A 7 -1.17 -14.37 2.85
N THR A 8 -0.92 -14.71 1.59
CA THR A 8 -0.33 -15.99 1.18
C THR A 8 0.79 -15.74 0.19
N GLU A 9 1.63 -16.75 -0.05
CA GLU A 9 2.79 -16.66 -0.95
C GLU A 9 3.75 -15.53 -0.51
N ASP A 10 3.85 -15.29 0.80
CA ASP A 10 4.60 -14.19 1.41
C ASP A 10 5.93 -14.63 2.04
N GLU A 11 6.40 -15.87 1.78
CA GLU A 11 7.60 -16.44 2.39
C GLU A 11 8.87 -15.62 2.13
N ASN A 12 8.92 -14.94 0.97
CA ASN A 12 10.01 -14.05 0.59
C ASN A 12 9.58 -12.58 0.51
N TRP A 13 8.40 -12.26 1.05
CA TRP A 13 7.89 -10.90 1.05
C TRP A 13 8.88 -9.96 1.75
N GLY A 14 9.09 -8.79 1.15
CA GLY A 14 10.11 -7.83 1.61
C GLY A 14 11.40 -7.88 0.82
N LYS A 15 11.67 -8.91 0.01
CA LYS A 15 12.82 -8.95 -0.91
C LYS A 15 12.42 -8.41 -2.29
N PRO A 16 13.24 -7.57 -2.94
CA PRO A 16 12.98 -7.11 -4.31
C PRO A 16 12.70 -8.28 -5.27
N GLY A 17 11.71 -8.10 -6.14
CA GLY A 17 11.26 -9.10 -7.11
C GLY A 17 10.16 -10.05 -6.60
N TYR A 18 10.01 -10.21 -5.29
CA TYR A 18 9.00 -11.10 -4.71
C TYR A 18 7.66 -10.39 -4.47
N SER A 19 6.60 -11.20 -4.44
CA SER A 19 5.22 -10.76 -4.26
C SER A 19 4.56 -11.48 -3.09
N LYS A 20 3.37 -11.01 -2.71
CA LYS A 20 2.42 -11.74 -1.87
C LYS A 20 1.00 -11.51 -2.37
N LYS A 21 0.10 -12.44 -2.08
CA LYS A 21 -1.34 -12.27 -2.31
C LYS A 21 -1.99 -11.72 -1.05
N VAL A 22 -2.84 -10.71 -1.23
CA VAL A 22 -3.56 -10.05 -0.13
C VAL A 22 -5.02 -10.49 -0.15
N PHE A 23 -5.49 -10.94 1.01
CA PHE A 23 -6.87 -11.36 1.22
C PHE A 23 -7.59 -10.40 2.17
N VAL A 24 -8.86 -10.13 1.88
CA VAL A 24 -9.66 -9.14 2.62
C VAL A 24 -11.00 -9.70 3.06
N ALA A 25 -11.55 -9.11 4.13
CA ALA A 25 -12.90 -9.42 4.58
C ALA A 25 -13.95 -8.94 3.57
N LYS A 26 -15.12 -9.58 3.57
CA LYS A 26 -16.27 -9.12 2.80
C LYS A 26 -16.66 -7.70 3.22
N SER A 27 -17.02 -6.88 2.24
CA SER A 27 -17.57 -5.54 2.43
C SER A 27 -18.63 -5.23 1.38
N VAL A 28 -19.26 -4.05 1.48
CA VAL A 28 -20.32 -3.64 0.54
C VAL A 28 -19.82 -3.63 -0.92
N SER A 29 -18.56 -3.27 -1.15
CA SER A 29 -18.00 -3.11 -2.50
C SER A 29 -17.01 -4.22 -2.91
N GLN A 30 -16.81 -5.24 -2.08
CA GLN A 30 -15.86 -6.33 -2.35
C GLN A 30 -16.38 -7.61 -1.69
N PRO A 31 -16.69 -8.70 -2.42
CA PRO A 31 -17.15 -9.98 -1.87
C PRO A 31 -16.24 -10.61 -0.79
N GLY A 32 -14.99 -10.16 -0.69
CA GLY A 32 -13.98 -10.73 0.21
C GLY A 32 -13.18 -11.84 -0.49
N GLY A 33 -12.13 -12.31 0.17
CA GLY A 33 -11.17 -13.26 -0.42
C GLY A 33 -9.99 -12.55 -1.07
N PHE A 34 -9.41 -13.14 -2.12
CA PHE A 34 -8.25 -12.60 -2.82
C PHE A 34 -8.60 -11.23 -3.42
N ALA A 35 -7.79 -10.21 -3.12
CA ALA A 35 -8.09 -8.83 -3.46
C ALA A 35 -7.08 -8.21 -4.43
N SER A 36 -5.79 -8.48 -4.20
CA SER A 36 -4.68 -7.91 -4.96
C SER A 36 -3.39 -8.67 -4.72
N VAL A 37 -2.41 -8.45 -5.59
CA VAL A 37 -1.02 -8.83 -5.40
C VAL A 37 -0.22 -7.60 -5.00
N ASP A 38 0.54 -7.70 -3.91
CA ASP A 38 1.57 -6.74 -3.58
C ASP A 38 2.91 -7.29 -4.07
N LYS A 39 3.75 -6.44 -4.68
CA LYS A 39 5.09 -6.78 -5.17
C LYS A 39 6.12 -5.79 -4.66
N VAL A 40 7.25 -6.27 -4.15
CA VAL A 40 8.40 -5.41 -3.86
C VAL A 40 9.20 -5.20 -5.14
N ILE A 41 9.29 -3.96 -5.58
CA ILE A 41 10.05 -3.58 -6.79
C ILE A 41 11.50 -3.30 -6.43
N ASP A 42 11.71 -2.49 -5.41
CA ASP A 42 13.05 -2.08 -4.95
C ASP A 42 13.02 -1.84 -3.45
N ARG A 43 14.13 -2.12 -2.76
CA ARG A 43 14.29 -1.94 -1.30
C ARG A 43 15.74 -1.65 -0.96
N ILE A 44 15.93 -0.57 -0.22
CA ILE A 44 17.16 -0.27 0.51
C ILE A 44 16.76 -0.14 1.98
N GLU A 45 17.27 -1.05 2.81
CA GLU A 45 16.88 -1.15 4.22
C GLU A 45 16.96 0.20 4.93
N ASN A 46 15.93 0.52 5.72
CA ASN A 46 15.79 1.76 6.50
C ASN A 46 15.85 3.07 5.69
N THR A 47 15.88 3.01 4.35
CA THR A 47 16.10 4.19 3.50
C THR A 47 14.99 4.38 2.47
N TYR A 48 14.72 3.35 1.67
CA TYR A 48 13.83 3.47 0.53
C TYR A 48 13.10 2.16 0.25
N TRP A 49 11.84 2.27 -0.13
CA TRP A 49 11.05 1.14 -0.55
C TRP A 49 10.11 1.50 -1.69
N LYS A 50 10.11 0.68 -2.74
CA LYS A 50 9.18 0.78 -3.86
C LYS A 50 8.35 -0.49 -3.94
N ILE A 51 7.04 -0.32 -3.83
CA ILE A 51 6.07 -1.42 -3.91
C ILE A 51 5.07 -1.16 -5.02
N GLU A 52 4.60 -2.23 -5.63
CA GLU A 52 3.50 -2.21 -6.59
C GLU A 52 2.33 -3.02 -6.01
N VAL A 53 1.12 -2.50 -6.17
CA VAL A 53 -0.13 -3.22 -5.89
C VAL A 53 -0.87 -3.36 -7.20
N SER A 54 -1.14 -4.59 -7.62
CA SER A 54 -1.72 -4.90 -8.93
C SER A 54 -2.66 -6.10 -8.83
N ASP A 55 -3.14 -6.58 -9.98
CA ASP A 55 -4.02 -7.75 -10.08
C ASP A 55 -5.27 -7.61 -9.19
N PHE A 56 -5.94 -6.46 -9.33
CA PHE A 56 -7.13 -6.15 -8.55
C PHE A 56 -8.28 -7.09 -8.94
N GLN A 57 -8.81 -7.81 -7.96
CA GLN A 57 -9.93 -8.75 -8.16
C GLN A 57 -11.31 -8.08 -8.11
N ALA A 58 -11.34 -6.76 -7.95
CA ALA A 58 -12.56 -5.95 -8.00
C ALA A 58 -12.35 -4.75 -8.91
N TRP A 59 -13.45 -4.21 -9.42
CA TRP A 59 -13.40 -3.02 -10.25
C TRP A 59 -12.91 -1.80 -9.44
N MET A 60 -11.71 -1.33 -9.79
CA MET A 60 -11.04 -0.20 -9.13
C MET A 60 -11.09 1.05 -10.01
N LEU A 61 -12.27 1.45 -10.49
CA LEU A 61 -12.42 2.67 -11.32
C LEU A 61 -11.51 2.72 -12.57
N GLY A 62 -11.18 1.55 -13.14
CA GLY A 62 -10.26 1.46 -14.27
C GLY A 62 -8.78 1.68 -13.93
N PHE A 63 -8.40 1.66 -12.65
CA PHE A 63 -7.00 1.57 -12.24
C PHE A 63 -6.43 0.17 -12.52
N SER A 64 -5.23 0.12 -13.09
CA SER A 64 -4.53 -1.13 -13.42
C SER A 64 -3.51 -1.53 -12.36
N LYS A 65 -2.85 -0.53 -11.75
CA LYS A 65 -1.91 -0.74 -10.65
C LYS A 65 -1.62 0.53 -9.87
N PHE A 66 -1.16 0.37 -8.65
CA PHE A 66 -0.64 1.45 -7.80
C PHE A 66 0.83 1.21 -7.51
N THR A 67 1.64 2.27 -7.51
CA THR A 67 3.04 2.21 -7.12
C THR A 67 3.26 3.14 -5.94
N GLY A 68 3.68 2.58 -4.81
CA GLY A 68 4.02 3.30 -3.60
C GLY A 68 5.53 3.43 -3.47
N GLU A 69 6.01 4.64 -3.18
CA GLU A 69 7.41 4.94 -2.91
C GLU A 69 7.55 5.57 -1.53
N TRP A 70 8.16 4.82 -0.62
CA TRP A 70 8.41 5.20 0.75
C TRP A 70 9.88 5.57 0.90
N ARG A 71 10.15 6.75 1.45
CA ARG A 71 11.49 7.19 1.82
C ARG A 71 11.52 7.53 3.30
N THR A 72 12.57 7.06 3.96
CA THR A 72 12.88 7.37 5.35
C THR A 72 14.13 8.23 5.40
N THR A 73 14.08 9.33 6.14
CA THR A 73 15.24 10.18 6.41
C THR A 73 15.35 10.39 7.92
N GLU A 74 16.48 10.05 8.51
CA GLU A 74 16.76 10.43 9.90
C GLU A 74 16.99 11.94 9.98
N LEU A 75 16.27 12.61 10.88
CA LEU A 75 16.45 14.04 11.12
C LEU A 75 17.36 14.26 12.34
N GLU A 76 17.11 13.51 13.42
CA GLU A 76 17.80 13.53 14.72
C GLU A 76 17.64 12.13 15.37
N PRO A 77 18.41 11.79 16.42
CA PRO A 77 18.21 10.53 17.14
C PRO A 77 16.75 10.33 17.57
N ASN A 78 16.16 9.19 17.23
CA ASN A 78 14.75 8.83 17.47
C ASN A 78 13.70 9.71 16.76
N LYS A 79 14.11 10.44 15.71
CA LYS A 79 13.22 11.31 14.93
C LYS A 79 13.49 11.13 13.44
N ILE A 80 12.51 10.56 12.75
CA ILE A 80 12.57 10.29 11.31
C ILE A 80 11.49 11.07 10.56
N LEU A 81 11.80 11.45 9.33
CA LEU A 81 10.86 11.91 8.33
C LEU A 81 10.50 10.75 7.41
N ILE A 82 9.21 10.54 7.22
CA ILE A 82 8.67 9.63 6.21
C ILE A 82 8.04 10.43 5.07
N GLU A 83 8.53 10.19 3.86
CA GLU A 83 7.91 10.68 2.63
C GLU A 83 7.30 9.50 1.89
N TYR A 84 5.97 9.50 1.77
CA TYR A 84 5.25 8.43 1.09
C TYR A 84 4.47 8.96 -0.11
N THR A 85 4.94 8.62 -1.30
CA THR A 85 4.32 8.98 -2.57
C THR A 85 3.59 7.79 -3.17
N TYR A 86 2.39 8.03 -3.71
CA TYR A 86 1.65 7.03 -4.46
C TYR A 86 1.33 7.51 -5.87
N THR A 87 1.64 6.67 -6.85
CA THR A 87 1.27 6.84 -8.25
C THR A 87 0.18 5.83 -8.60
N LEU A 88 -0.98 6.30 -9.05
CA LEU A 88 -2.10 5.44 -9.43
C LEU A 88 -2.22 5.42 -10.96
N HIS A 89 -2.07 4.25 -11.55
CA HIS A 89 -2.09 4.05 -13.00
C HIS A 89 -3.48 3.60 -13.45
N SER A 90 -4.01 4.20 -14.51
CA SER A 90 -5.28 3.82 -15.11
C SER A 90 -5.13 3.65 -16.60
N ASP A 91 -5.79 2.63 -17.13
CA ASP A 91 -5.75 2.29 -18.56
C ASP A 91 -6.94 2.92 -19.32
N ILE A 92 -7.86 3.60 -18.61
CA ILE A 92 -9.09 4.17 -19.18
C ILE A 92 -9.05 5.69 -19.09
N ALA A 93 -8.64 6.35 -20.18
CA ALA A 93 -8.54 7.81 -20.24
C ALA A 93 -9.85 8.53 -19.93
N LEU A 94 -11.00 7.96 -20.31
CA LEU A 94 -12.33 8.54 -20.05
C LEU A 94 -12.63 8.70 -18.54
N LEU A 95 -12.06 7.84 -17.69
CA LEU A 95 -12.27 7.88 -16.25
C LEU A 95 -11.33 8.86 -15.54
N TYR A 96 -10.47 9.58 -16.26
CA TYR A 96 -9.49 10.49 -15.66
C TYR A 96 -10.09 11.51 -14.67
N PRO A 97 -11.22 12.19 -14.96
CA PRO A 97 -11.83 13.10 -13.99
C PRO A 97 -12.25 12.41 -12.69
N LEU A 98 -12.80 11.19 -12.79
CA LEU A 98 -13.21 10.40 -11.63
C LEU A 98 -12.00 9.89 -10.83
N ASN A 99 -10.96 9.43 -11.53
CA ASN A 99 -9.69 9.01 -10.94
C ASN A 99 -8.99 10.16 -10.22
N TRP A 100 -8.99 11.35 -10.83
CA TRP A 100 -8.48 12.56 -10.20
C TRP A 100 -9.26 12.91 -8.93
N LEU A 101 -10.59 12.89 -8.98
CA LEU A 101 -11.40 13.13 -7.79
C LEU A 101 -11.11 12.10 -6.69
N PHE A 102 -11.07 10.81 -7.05
CA PHE A 102 -10.75 9.71 -6.14
C PHE A 102 -9.38 9.89 -5.47
N THR A 103 -8.34 10.22 -6.26
CA THR A 103 -6.98 10.41 -5.74
C THR A 103 -6.89 11.60 -4.78
N LYS A 104 -7.53 12.72 -5.11
CA LYS A 104 -7.46 13.95 -4.32
C LYS A 104 -8.31 13.92 -3.05
N THR A 105 -9.37 13.12 -3.02
CA THR A 105 -10.29 13.04 -1.88
C THR A 105 -10.07 11.77 -1.06
N PHE A 106 -10.51 10.64 -1.58
CA PHE A 106 -10.54 9.36 -0.89
C PHE A 106 -9.12 8.84 -0.63
N TRP A 107 -8.29 8.70 -1.67
CA TRP A 107 -6.97 8.08 -1.56
C TRP A 107 -6.04 8.86 -0.63
N LYS A 108 -5.97 10.19 -0.81
CA LYS A 108 -5.16 11.06 0.05
C LYS A 108 -5.56 10.96 1.52
N THR A 109 -6.86 10.92 1.82
CA THR A 109 -7.35 10.80 3.20
C THR A 109 -7.06 9.42 3.77
N TYR A 110 -7.24 8.36 2.97
CA TYR A 110 -6.94 7.00 3.35
C TYR A 110 -5.45 6.84 3.71
N MET A 111 -4.54 7.31 2.85
CA MET A 111 -3.10 7.20 3.09
C MET A 111 -2.63 7.98 4.32
N LYS A 112 -3.23 9.14 4.61
CA LYS A 112 -2.98 9.85 5.87
C LYS A 112 -3.33 9.00 7.10
N ARG A 113 -4.43 8.26 7.06
CA ARG A 113 -4.83 7.35 8.15
C ARG A 113 -3.88 6.16 8.26
N VAL A 114 -3.41 5.62 7.13
CA VAL A 114 -2.39 4.55 7.12
C VAL A 114 -1.10 5.02 7.78
N LEU A 115 -0.59 6.19 7.40
CA LEU A 115 0.62 6.76 8.00
C LEU A 115 0.46 7.06 9.49
N GLU A 116 -0.72 7.54 9.90
CA GLU A 116 -1.02 7.75 11.32
C GLU A 116 -1.01 6.44 12.11
N ASN A 117 -1.59 5.37 11.56
CA ASN A 117 -1.52 4.05 12.20
C ASN A 117 -0.07 3.57 12.33
N VAL A 118 0.75 3.71 11.29
CA VAL A 118 2.18 3.34 11.35
C VAL A 118 2.90 4.16 12.42
N ARG A 119 2.63 5.46 12.51
CA ARG A 119 3.20 6.32 13.55
C ARG A 119 2.83 5.83 14.96
N GLN A 120 1.56 5.45 15.18
CA GLN A 120 1.14 4.89 16.48
C GLN A 120 1.84 3.55 16.77
N LEU A 121 1.98 2.66 15.79
CA LEU A 121 2.72 1.40 15.97
C LEU A 121 4.17 1.66 16.39
N THR A 122 4.82 2.68 15.81
CA THR A 122 6.20 3.03 16.20
C THR A 122 6.30 3.61 17.60
N ILE A 123 5.33 4.44 18.03
CA ILE A 123 5.29 5.02 19.38
C ILE A 123 5.00 3.96 20.44
N ASN A 124 4.16 3.00 20.09
CA ASN A 124 3.78 1.90 20.98
C ASN A 124 4.82 0.76 21.00
N GLU A 125 5.90 0.87 20.22
CA GLU A 125 6.94 -0.15 20.11
C GLU A 125 6.37 -1.55 19.78
N GLU A 126 5.34 -1.58 18.92
CA GLU A 126 4.62 -2.81 18.58
C GLU A 126 5.58 -3.82 17.92
N PRO A 127 5.47 -5.12 18.26
CA PRO A 127 6.40 -6.12 17.78
C PRO A 127 6.32 -6.27 16.26
N TYR A 128 7.49 -6.25 15.61
CA TYR A 128 7.56 -6.53 14.18
C TYR A 128 7.24 -8.01 13.93
N LEU A 129 6.17 -8.26 13.16
CA LEU A 129 5.60 -9.60 12.98
C LEU A 129 6.39 -10.49 12.00
N TYR A 130 7.26 -9.91 11.18
CA TYR A 130 8.01 -10.62 10.14
C TYR A 130 9.50 -10.51 10.43
N ARG A 131 10.13 -11.56 10.97
CA ARG A 131 11.59 -11.60 11.17
C ARG A 131 12.31 -12.08 9.93
#